data_AF-A0A830EXT0-F1
#
_entry.id   AF-A0A830EXT0-F1
#
_cell.length_a   1.000
_cell.length_b   1.000
_cell.length_c   1.000
_cell.angle_alpha   90.00
_cell.angle_beta   90.00
_cell.angle_gamma   90.00
#
_symmetry.space_group_name_H-M   'P 1'
#
loop_
_entity.id
_entity.type
_entity.pdbx_description
1 polymer ?
#
loop_
_entity_poly.entity_id
_entity_poly.type
_entity_poly.pdbx_seq_one_letter_code
_entity_poly.pdbx_strand_id
1 'polypeptide(L)'
;MTSHYDLTGFQRDLLEAIAAVEDDPYGLALKDYLDERYADPINHSRLYQNLDQLANEDLLTREELDARTNKYTLTDAGRQLLQRQVDTLTSLCPKARHIAVRGDK
;
A
#
# COMPACT_ATOMS: atom_id res chain seq x y z
N MET A 1 13.10 0.54 -10.76
CA MET A 1 12.57 1.00 -9.46
C MET A 1 11.09 1.27 -9.65
N THR A 2 10.22 0.54 -8.97
CA THR A 2 8.77 0.78 -8.98
C THR A 2 8.46 2.17 -8.42
N SER A 3 7.63 2.93 -9.12
CA SER A 3 7.06 4.20 -8.67
C SER A 3 5.74 3.96 -7.96
N HIS A 4 5.35 4.86 -7.05
CA HIS A 4 4.02 4.83 -6.42
C HIS A 4 2.88 4.70 -7.44
N TYR A 5 3.01 5.38 -8.58
CA TYR A 5 1.98 5.38 -9.62
C TYR A 5 1.89 4.09 -10.44
N ASP A 6 2.90 3.21 -10.37
CA ASP A 6 2.88 1.91 -11.04
C ASP A 6 2.03 0.89 -10.27
N LEU A 7 1.86 1.10 -8.96
CA LEU A 7 1.03 0.27 -8.10
C LEU A 7 -0.46 0.59 -8.27
N THR A 8 -1.32 -0.43 -8.17
CA THR A 8 -2.77 -0.23 -8.05
C THR A 8 -3.12 0.45 -6.72
N GLY A 9 -4.31 1.04 -6.63
CA GLY A 9 -4.80 1.61 -5.35
C GLY A 9 -4.77 0.57 -4.22
N PHE A 10 -5.24 -0.65 -4.50
CA PHE A 10 -5.25 -1.72 -3.51
C PHE A 10 -3.86 -2.16 -3.05
N GLN A 11 -2.87 -2.18 -3.95
CA GLN A 11 -1.48 -2.47 -3.58
C GLN A 11 -0.89 -1.38 -2.66
N ARG A 12 -1.22 -0.10 -2.90
CA ARG A 12 -0.79 1.00 -2.03
C ARG A 12 -1.42 0.89 -0.66
N ASP A 13 -2.74 0.67 -0.61
CA ASP A 13 -3.48 0.47 0.65
C ASP A 13 -2.93 -0.72 1.44
N LEU A 14 -2.46 -1.77 0.75
CA LEU A 14 -1.86 -2.94 1.39
C LEU A 14 -0.48 -2.61 2.00
N LEU A 15 0.35 -1.81 1.33
CA LEU A 15 1.60 -1.31 1.91
C LEU A 15 1.33 -0.43 3.14
N GLU A 16 0.29 0.40 3.10
CA GLU A 16 -0.15 1.20 4.26
C GLU A 16 -0.65 0.31 5.40
N ALA A 17 -1.42 -0.73 5.11
CA ALA A 17 -1.90 -1.69 6.10
C ALA A 17 -0.73 -2.41 6.79
N ILE A 18 0.29 -2.84 6.03
CA ILE A 18 1.49 -3.46 6.59
C ILE A 18 2.27 -2.46 7.47
N ALA A 19 2.31 -1.18 7.09
CA ALA A 19 2.94 -0.15 7.91
C ALA A 19 2.17 0.14 9.20
N ALA A 20 0.85 -0.04 9.20
CA ALA A 20 -0.03 0.31 10.32
C ALA A 20 -0.20 -0.82 11.35
N VAL A 21 0.01 -2.07 10.97
CA VAL A 21 -0.14 -3.25 11.85
C VAL A 21 1.21 -3.61 12.47
N GLU A 22 1.46 -3.16 13.70
CA GLU A 22 2.78 -3.22 14.36
C GLU A 22 3.15 -4.62 14.89
N ASP A 23 2.22 -5.33 15.53
CA ASP A 23 2.60 -6.52 16.29
C ASP A 23 2.74 -7.77 15.44
N ASP A 24 1.94 -7.92 14.38
CA ASP A 24 1.97 -9.11 13.52
C ASP A 24 1.09 -8.94 12.27
N PRO A 25 1.65 -8.36 11.19
CA PRO A 25 0.97 -8.18 9.91
C PRO A 25 0.82 -9.51 9.15
N TYR A 26 0.04 -10.43 9.71
CA TYR A 26 -0.39 -11.65 9.02
C TYR A 26 -1.52 -11.34 8.05
N GLY A 27 -1.69 -12.19 7.05
CA GLY A 27 -2.72 -12.00 6.03
C GLY A 27 -4.13 -11.77 6.61
N LEU A 28 -4.48 -12.39 7.74
CA LEU A 28 -5.75 -12.15 8.42
C LEU A 28 -5.83 -10.74 9.05
N ALA A 29 -4.81 -10.30 9.78
CA ALA A 29 -4.77 -8.97 10.38
C ALA A 29 -4.80 -7.85 9.32
N LEU A 30 -4.07 -8.04 8.22
CA LEU A 30 -4.11 -7.12 7.08
C LEU A 30 -5.48 -7.08 6.42
N LYS A 31 -6.14 -8.24 6.29
CA LYS A 31 -7.50 -8.32 5.77
C LYS A 31 -8.48 -7.58 6.66
N ASP A 32 -8.46 -7.82 7.96
CA ASP A 32 -9.37 -7.18 8.92
C ASP A 32 -9.18 -5.65 8.92
N TYR A 33 -7.93 -5.19 8.92
CA TYR A 33 -7.60 -3.76 8.81
C TYR A 33 -8.18 -3.11 7.54
N LEU A 34 -8.10 -3.80 6.41
CA LEU A 34 -8.60 -3.28 5.13
C LEU A 34 -10.13 -3.42 5.01
N ASP A 35 -10.73 -4.48 5.55
CA ASP A 35 -12.19 -4.67 5.55
C ASP A 35 -12.92 -3.55 6.32
N GLU A 36 -12.28 -2.94 7.34
CA GLU A 36 -12.81 -1.76 8.02
C GLU A 36 -12.87 -0.50 7.12
N ARG A 37 -12.07 -0.46 6.05
CA ARG A 37 -11.90 0.70 5.16
C ARG A 37 -12.62 0.53 3.82
N TYR A 38 -12.87 -0.71 3.42
CA TYR A 38 -13.57 -1.04 2.18
C TYR A 38 -15.06 -1.27 2.46
N ALA A 39 -15.92 -0.81 1.54
CA ALA A 39 -17.36 -1.00 1.67
C ALA A 39 -17.79 -2.47 1.56
N ASP A 40 -17.05 -3.25 0.77
CA ASP A 40 -17.28 -4.67 0.54
C ASP A 40 -16.13 -5.50 1.12
N PRO A 41 -16.41 -6.71 1.65
CA PRO A 41 -15.38 -7.61 2.13
C PRO A 41 -14.34 -7.94 1.06
N ILE A 42 -13.06 -7.87 1.45
CA ILE A 42 -11.95 -8.16 0.55
C ILE A 42 -11.88 -9.65 0.28
N ASN A 43 -11.79 -9.99 -1.00
CA ASN A 43 -11.58 -11.35 -1.42
C ASN A 43 -10.18 -11.84 -1.00
N HIS A 44 -10.13 -13.02 -0.36
CA HIS A 44 -8.90 -13.64 0.11
C HIS A 44 -7.88 -13.84 -1.04
N SER A 45 -8.31 -14.39 -2.18
CA SER A 45 -7.41 -14.59 -3.33
C SER A 45 -6.83 -13.28 -3.84
N ARG A 46 -7.62 -12.20 -3.88
CA ARG A 46 -7.14 -10.86 -4.26
C ARG A 46 -6.06 -10.37 -3.30
N LEU A 47 -6.26 -10.54 -1.99
CA LEU A 47 -5.27 -10.12 -0.98
C LEU A 47 -3.92 -10.81 -1.22
N TYR A 48 -3.89 -12.14 -1.27
CA TYR A 48 -2.65 -12.89 -1.39
C TYR A 48 -1.97 -12.72 -2.75
N GLN A 49 -2.73 -12.61 -3.84
CA GLN A 49 -2.16 -12.29 -5.15
C GLN A 49 -1.42 -10.94 -5.14
N ASN A 50 -1.96 -9.93 -4.45
CA ASN A 50 -1.31 -8.63 -4.35
C ASN A 50 -0.11 -8.66 -3.38
N LEU A 51 -0.18 -9.42 -2.29
CA LEU A 51 0.98 -9.65 -1.41
C LEU A 51 2.14 -10.31 -2.15
N ASP A 52 1.85 -11.33 -2.96
CA ASP A 52 2.87 -12.02 -3.76
C ASP A 52 3.46 -11.11 -4.84
N GLN A 53 2.64 -10.26 -5.49
CA GLN A 53 3.14 -9.26 -6.44
C GLN A 53 4.06 -8.24 -5.77
N LEU A 54 3.66 -7.68 -4.62
CA LEU A 54 4.47 -6.72 -3.88
C LEU A 54 5.78 -7.34 -3.36
N ALA A 55 5.76 -8.63 -3.01
CA ALA A 55 6.97 -9.38 -2.66
C ALA A 55 7.91 -9.53 -3.87
N ASN A 56 7.36 -9.87 -5.05
CA ASN A 56 8.13 -9.98 -6.29
C ASN A 56 8.73 -8.64 -6.74
N GLU A 57 8.11 -7.53 -6.38
CA GLU A 57 8.61 -6.16 -6.61
C GLU A 57 9.60 -5.69 -5.53
N ASP A 58 9.95 -6.53 -4.56
CA ASP A 58 10.85 -6.22 -3.45
C ASP A 58 10.38 -5.06 -2.57
N LEU A 59 9.05 -4.84 -2.49
CA LEU A 59 8.44 -3.81 -1.65
C LEU A 59 8.07 -4.32 -0.25
N LEU A 60 7.95 -5.63 -0.11
CA LEU A 60 7.76 -6.32 1.16
C LEU A 60 8.51 -7.66 1.17
N THR A 61 8.81 -8.17 2.35
CA THR A 61 9.27 -9.54 2.57
C THR A 61 8.15 -10.38 3.15
N ARG A 62 8.19 -11.68 2.85
CA ARG A 62 7.30 -12.69 3.41
C ARG A 62 8.13 -13.68 4.23
N GLU A 63 7.81 -13.80 5.51
CA GLU A 63 8.40 -14.78 6.41
C GLU A 63 7.34 -15.81 6.80
N GLU A 64 7.61 -17.08 6.54
CA GLU A 64 6.72 -18.18 6.94
C GLU A 64 6.93 -18.48 8.42
N LEU A 65 5.92 -18.23 9.26
CA LEU A 65 5.97 -18.58 10.68
C LEU A 65 5.51 -20.02 10.93
N ASP A 66 4.48 -20.44 10.21
CA ASP A 66 3.99 -21.80 10.18
C ASP A 66 3.38 -22.11 8.79
N ALA A 67 2.93 -23.35 8.60
CA ALA A 67 2.41 -23.84 7.32
C ALA A 67 1.19 -23.07 6.77
N ARG A 68 0.59 -22.16 7.55
CA ARG A 68 -0.61 -21.37 7.21
C ARG A 68 -0.44 -19.88 7.48
N THR A 69 0.53 -19.47 8.29
CA THR A 69 0.71 -18.10 8.75
C THR A 69 1.99 -17.50 8.16
N ASN A 70 1.83 -16.50 7.30
CA ASN A 70 2.93 -15.70 6.76
C ASN A 70 2.90 -14.31 7.39
N LYS A 71 4.06 -13.84 7.86
CA LYS A 71 4.31 -12.47 8.28
C LYS A 71 4.79 -11.63 7.09
N TYR A 72 4.21 -10.44 6.93
CA TYR A 72 4.58 -9.53 5.85
C TYR A 72 5.23 -8.28 6.41
N THR A 73 6.46 -7.97 6.00
CA THR A 73 7.17 -6.78 6.52
C THR A 73 7.59 -5.90 5.35
N LEU A 74 7.43 -4.58 5.45
CA LEU A 74 7.95 -3.69 4.41
C LEU A 74 9.47 -3.82 4.28
N THR A 75 9.97 -3.81 3.06
CA THR A 75 11.41 -3.60 2.81
C THR A 75 11.77 -2.13 2.99
N ASP A 76 13.06 -1.81 2.93
CA ASP A 76 13.51 -0.41 2.85
C ASP A 76 12.94 0.28 1.60
N ALA A 77 12.84 -0.44 0.47
CA ALA A 77 12.27 0.10 -0.76
C ALA A 77 10.78 0.43 -0.59
N GLY A 78 10.00 -0.45 0.05
CA GLY A 78 8.60 -0.22 0.39
C GLY A 78 8.40 0.99 1.29
N ARG A 79 9.19 1.09 2.38
CA ARG A 79 9.18 2.25 3.28
C ARG A 79 9.52 3.55 2.56
N GLN A 80 10.56 3.54 1.73
CA GLN A 80 10.96 4.73 0.96
C GLN A 80 9.92 5.13 -0.09
N LEU A 81 9.16 4.17 -0.64
CA LEU A 81 8.07 4.47 -1.56
C LEU A 81 6.95 5.22 -0.84
N LEU A 82 6.54 4.75 0.35
CA LEU A 82 5.53 5.43 1.18
C LEU A 82 6.01 6.82 1.61
N GLN A 83 7.25 6.95 2.09
CA GLN A 83 7.81 8.24 2.51
C GLN A 83 7.83 9.26 1.37
N ARG A 84 8.28 8.85 0.17
CA ARG A 84 8.27 9.73 -1.01
C ARG A 84 6.87 10.20 -1.38
N GLN A 85 5.87 9.34 -1.20
CA GLN A 85 4.48 9.70 -1.46
C GLN A 85 3.98 10.72 -0.43
N VAL A 86 4.27 10.52 0.86
CA VAL A 86 3.94 11.47 1.92
C VAL A 86 4.58 12.84 1.66
N ASP A 87 5.87 12.87 1.31
CA ASP A 87 6.58 14.12 0.98
C ASP A 87 5.92 14.81 -0.23
N THR A 88 5.55 14.03 -1.25
CA THR A 88 4.85 14.54 -2.43
C THR A 88 3.51 15.17 -2.04
N LEU A 89 2.66 14.47 -1.30
CA LEU A 89 1.35 14.97 -0.86
C LEU A 89 1.49 16.22 0.03
N THR A 90 2.41 16.20 0.98
CA THR A 90 2.70 17.33 1.88
C THR A 90 3.15 18.55 1.10
N SER A 91 3.97 18.38 0.06
CA SER A 91 4.42 19.48 -0.80
C SER A 91 3.29 20.14 -1.62
N LEU A 92 2.19 19.41 -1.84
CA LEU A 92 1.01 19.89 -2.58
C LEU A 92 0.01 20.63 -1.69
N CYS A 93 -0.07 20.32 -0.39
CA CYS A 93 -0.96 21.00 0.56
C CYS A 93 -0.85 22.55 0.53
N PRO A 94 0.34 23.18 0.50
CA PRO A 94 0.46 24.64 0.40
C PRO A 94 0.29 25.19 -1.03
N LYS A 95 0.22 24.33 -2.05
CA LYS A 95 0.21 24.69 -3.47
C LYS A 95 -1.02 24.08 -4.15
N ALA A 96 -2.21 24.56 -3.80
CA ALA A 96 -3.40 24.29 -4.59
C ALA A 96 -3.11 24.75 -6.03
N ARG A 97 -3.05 23.79 -6.96
CA ARG A 97 -2.72 24.05 -8.35
C ARG A 97 -3.84 24.92 -8.93
N HIS A 98 -3.59 26.21 -9.10
CA HIS A 98 -4.51 27.09 -9.84
C HIS A 98 -4.58 26.58 -11.27
N ILE A 99 -5.66 25.88 -11.60
CA ILE A 99 -6.00 25.61 -13.00
C ILE A 99 -6.51 26.95 -13.53
N ALA A 100 -5.66 27.68 -14.25
CA ALA A 100 -6.11 28.83 -15.02
C ALA A 100 -7.16 28.31 -15.99
N VAL A 101 -8.43 28.66 -15.76
CA VAL A 101 -9.51 28.42 -16.70
C VAL A 101 -9.09 29.13 -17.99
N ARG A 102 -8.75 28.34 -19.01
CA ARG A 102 -8.46 28.85 -20.35
C ARG A 102 -9.76 29.48 -20.83
N GLY A 103 -9.81 30.81 -20.85
CA GLY A 103 -11.02 31.55 -21.23
C GLY A 103 -11.49 31.12 -22.60
N ASP A 104 -12.77 30.76 -22.69
CA ASP A 104 -13.49 30.63 -23.95
C ASP A 104 -13.42 31.96 -24.70
N LYS A 105 -12.99 31.90 -25.97
CA LYS A 105 -13.10 32.99 -26.93
C LYS A 105 -13.91 32.50 -28.12
#